data_AF-A0A1M2ZS59-F1
#
_entry.id   AF-A0A1M2ZS59-F1
#
_cell.length_a   1.000
_cell.length_b   1.000
_cell.length_c   1.000
_cell.angle_alpha   90.00
_cell.angle_beta   90.00
_cell.angle_gamma   90.00
#
_symmetry.space_group_name_H-M   'P 1'
#
loop_
_entity.id
_entity.type
_entity.pdbx_description
1 polymer ?
#
loop_
_entity_poly.entity_id
_entity_poly.type
_entity_poly.pdbx_seq_one_letter_code
_entity_poly.pdbx_strand_id
1 'polypeptide(L)'
;MLGHWEKAVNNFGGDALKSEEFVRGMSAATAATANMQANTHQVMERVLAAANLPSRADFDDLARRVAGIEATLARIEAKLGSGGPDPAKPRPSRSRKPPSKAS
;
A
#
# COMPACT_ATOMS: atom_id res chain seq x y z
N MET A 1 -22.53 -44.78 27.50
CA MET A 1 -22.42 -43.48 28.21
C MET A 1 -21.69 -42.38 27.40
N LEU A 2 -21.48 -42.53 26.08
CA LEU A 2 -20.90 -41.47 25.22
C LEU A 2 -21.95 -40.52 24.64
N GLY A 3 -23.18 -41.01 24.38
CA GLY A 3 -24.26 -40.19 23.81
C GLY A 3 -24.85 -39.14 24.75
N HIS A 4 -24.57 -39.19 26.06
CA HIS A 4 -24.95 -38.13 27.00
C HIS A 4 -23.94 -36.96 26.96
N TRP A 5 -22.67 -37.25 26.63
CA TRP A 5 -21.63 -36.25 26.44
C TRP A 5 -21.82 -35.50 25.12
N GLU A 6 -22.14 -36.23 24.04
CA GLU A 6 -22.51 -35.59 22.76
C GLU A 6 -23.73 -34.68 22.88
N LYS A 7 -24.79 -35.09 23.60
CA LYS A 7 -25.96 -34.22 23.84
C LYS A 7 -25.64 -33.03 24.73
N ALA A 8 -24.81 -33.20 25.76
CA ALA A 8 -24.36 -32.10 26.60
C ALA A 8 -23.55 -31.09 25.80
N VAL A 9 -22.64 -31.54 24.93
CA VAL A 9 -21.85 -30.68 24.03
C VAL A 9 -22.70 -30.01 22.97
N ASN A 10 -23.72 -30.69 22.42
CA ASN A 10 -24.58 -30.06 21.41
C ASN A 10 -25.48 -28.97 22.02
N ASN A 11 -26.02 -29.19 23.22
CA ASN A 11 -26.83 -28.18 23.92
C ASN A 11 -25.98 -27.06 24.55
N PHE A 12 -24.80 -27.36 25.11
CA PHE A 12 -23.90 -26.31 25.60
C PHE A 12 -23.20 -25.56 24.47
N GLY A 13 -22.78 -26.25 23.41
CA GLY A 13 -22.06 -25.67 22.29
C GLY A 13 -22.94 -24.81 21.39
N GLY A 14 -24.19 -25.19 21.17
CA GLY A 14 -25.11 -24.43 20.32
C GLY A 14 -25.56 -23.09 20.91
N ASP A 15 -25.89 -23.07 22.20
CA ASP A 15 -26.49 -21.90 22.85
C ASP A 15 -25.47 -21.05 23.62
N ALA A 16 -24.39 -21.63 24.16
CA ALA A 16 -23.33 -20.83 24.80
C ALA A 16 -22.52 -20.05 23.77
N LEU A 17 -22.26 -20.59 22.57
CA LEU A 17 -21.57 -19.86 21.49
C LEU A 17 -22.43 -18.74 20.88
N LYS A 18 -23.77 -18.87 20.95
CA LYS A 18 -24.73 -17.84 20.53
C LYS A 18 -25.05 -16.82 21.62
N SER A 19 -24.56 -17.05 22.85
CA SER A 19 -24.79 -16.11 23.94
C SER A 19 -24.07 -14.80 23.65
N GLU A 20 -24.77 -13.68 23.82
CA GLU A 20 -24.20 -12.34 23.62
C GLU A 20 -22.97 -12.12 24.50
N GLU A 21 -22.95 -12.70 25.70
CA GLU A 21 -21.83 -12.64 26.63
C GLU A 21 -20.58 -13.38 26.12
N PHE A 22 -20.75 -14.50 25.41
CA PHE A 22 -19.61 -15.18 24.77
C PHE A 22 -19.06 -14.36 23.60
N VAL A 23 -19.94 -13.81 22.74
CA VAL A 23 -19.52 -12.94 21.63
C VAL A 23 -18.84 -11.67 22.15
N ARG A 24 -19.35 -11.08 23.24
CA ARG A 24 -18.77 -9.92 23.91
C ARG A 24 -17.43 -10.26 24.58
N GLY A 25 -17.33 -11.41 25.25
CA GLY A 25 -16.09 -11.88 25.85
C GLY A 25 -15.02 -12.18 24.81
N MET A 26 -15.39 -12.80 23.70
CA MET A 26 -14.46 -13.12 22.61
C MET A 26 -14.02 -11.87 21.84
N SER A 27 -14.92 -10.93 21.58
CA SER A 27 -14.55 -9.64 20.99
C SER A 27 -13.67 -8.81 21.93
N ALA A 28 -13.97 -8.79 23.24
CA ALA A 28 -13.13 -8.13 24.24
C ALA A 28 -11.75 -8.78 24.36
N ALA A 29 -11.66 -10.11 24.36
CA ALA A 29 -10.39 -10.84 24.35
C ALA A 29 -9.59 -10.54 23.08
N THR A 30 -10.25 -10.52 21.91
CA THR A 30 -9.61 -10.19 20.64
C THR A 30 -9.09 -8.75 20.66
N ALA A 31 -9.90 -7.78 21.12
CA ALA A 31 -9.49 -6.39 21.28
C ALA A 31 -8.32 -6.26 22.26
N ALA A 32 -8.34 -6.97 23.38
CA ALA A 32 -7.23 -6.99 24.33
C ALA A 32 -5.95 -7.55 23.71
N THR A 33 -6.03 -8.63 22.94
CA THR A 33 -4.86 -9.19 22.23
C THR A 33 -4.32 -8.22 21.17
N ALA A 34 -5.18 -7.56 20.41
CA ALA A 34 -4.79 -6.57 19.42
C ALA A 34 -4.12 -5.34 20.08
N ASN A 35 -4.69 -4.85 21.19
CA ASN A 35 -4.11 -3.76 21.97
C ASN A 35 -2.74 -4.15 22.56
N MET A 36 -2.60 -5.38 23.05
CA MET A 36 -1.35 -5.89 23.58
C MET A 36 -0.27 -5.93 22.49
N GLN A 37 -0.59 -6.44 21.30
CA GLN A 37 0.32 -6.44 20.16
C GLN A 37 0.74 -5.01 19.77
N ALA A 38 -0.22 -4.09 19.64
CA ALA A 38 0.05 -2.70 19.30
C ALA A 38 0.98 -2.01 20.31
N ASN A 39 0.77 -2.25 21.62
CA ASN A 39 1.59 -1.67 22.66
C ASN A 39 3.02 -2.23 22.65
N THR A 40 3.20 -3.53 22.37
CA THR A 40 4.52 -4.14 22.20
C THR A 40 5.29 -3.53 21.03
N HIS A 41 4.61 -3.28 19.90
CA HIS A 41 5.24 -2.62 18.75
C HIS A 41 5.71 -1.19 19.10
N GLN A 42 4.89 -0.40 19.79
CA GLN A 42 5.27 0.95 20.21
C GLN A 42 6.46 0.97 21.18
N VAL A 43 6.54 0.00 22.10
CA VAL A 43 7.69 -0.11 23.00
C VAL A 43 8.95 -0.45 22.21
N MET A 44 8.89 -1.39 21.27
CA MET A 44 10.06 -1.74 20.45
C MET A 44 10.52 -0.59 19.55
N GLU A 45 9.59 0.15 18.95
CA GLU A 45 9.94 1.35 18.19
C GLU A 45 10.67 2.39 19.06
N ARG A 46 10.22 2.61 20.30
CA ARG A 46 10.89 3.52 21.24
C ARG A 46 12.28 3.01 21.64
N VAL A 47 12.45 1.71 21.84
CA VAL A 47 13.77 1.11 22.16
C VAL A 47 14.73 1.27 20.97
N LEU A 48 14.26 1.00 19.76
CA LEU A 48 15.06 1.19 18.54
C LEU A 48 15.41 2.65 18.33
N ALA A 49 14.45 3.57 18.50
CA ALA A 49 14.69 5.00 18.42
C ALA A 49 15.71 5.47 19.47
N ALA A 50 15.64 4.98 20.71
CA ALA A 50 16.63 5.29 21.75
C ALA A 50 18.04 4.78 21.41
N ALA A 51 18.14 3.69 20.64
CA ALA A 51 19.40 3.15 20.12
C ALA A 51 19.85 3.79 18.79
N ASN A 52 19.14 4.81 18.29
CA ASN A 52 19.32 5.37 16.94
C ASN A 52 19.25 4.32 15.82
N LEU A 53 18.44 3.27 16.01
CA LEU A 53 18.21 2.23 15.01
C LEU A 53 16.87 2.46 14.30
N PRO A 54 16.81 2.28 12.96
CA PRO A 54 15.57 2.40 12.22
C PRO A 54 14.62 1.25 12.56
N SER A 55 13.32 1.57 12.60
CA SER A 55 12.25 0.58 12.80
C SER A 55 11.84 -0.09 11.49
N ARG A 56 11.07 -1.18 11.60
CA ARG A 56 10.45 -1.83 10.42
C ARG A 56 9.49 -0.88 9.69
N ALA A 57 8.74 -0.06 10.42
CA ALA A 57 7.81 0.91 9.83
C ALA A 57 8.53 1.96 8.98
N ASP A 58 9.74 2.37 9.38
CA ASP A 58 10.56 3.31 8.61
C ASP A 58 11.01 2.71 7.27
N PHE A 59 11.38 1.42 7.25
CA PHE A 59 11.70 0.72 6.00
C PHE A 59 10.49 0.60 5.08
N ASP A 60 9.31 0.32 5.63
CA ASP A 60 8.07 0.24 4.84
C ASP A 60 7.70 1.62 4.27
N ASP A 61 7.93 2.71 5.00
CA ASP A 61 7.73 4.08 4.49
C ASP A 61 8.72 4.43 3.37
N LEU A 62 9.99 4.09 3.57
CA LEU A 62 11.02 4.28 2.54
C LEU A 62 10.69 3.50 1.27
N ALA A 63 10.27 2.24 1.40
CA ALA A 63 9.86 1.40 0.27
C ALA A 63 8.67 2.01 -0.50
N ARG A 64 7.66 2.52 0.22
CA ARG A 64 6.51 3.22 -0.39
C ARG A 64 6.95 4.47 -1.16
N ARG A 65 7.87 5.26 -0.60
CA ARG A 65 8.43 6.44 -1.27
C ARG A 65 9.20 6.06 -2.53
N VAL A 66 10.04 5.04 -2.47
CA VAL A 66 10.80 4.53 -3.62
C VAL A 66 9.86 4.06 -4.72
N ALA A 67 8.84 3.26 -4.39
CA ALA A 67 7.83 2.83 -5.36
C ALA A 67 7.09 4.01 -6.03
N GLY A 68 6.81 5.08 -5.27
CA GLY A 68 6.22 6.30 -5.82
C GLY A 68 7.14 7.06 -6.79
N ILE A 69 8.44 7.05 -6.52
CA ILE A 69 9.47 7.61 -7.41
C ILE A 69 9.53 6.78 -8.69
N GLU A 70 9.64 5.45 -8.58
CA GLU A 70 9.66 4.52 -9.72
C GLU A 70 8.44 4.69 -10.63
N ALA A 71 7.25 4.78 -10.05
CA ALA A 71 6.02 5.05 -10.81
C ALA A 71 6.04 6.41 -11.52
N THR A 72 6.67 7.42 -10.92
CA THR A 72 6.81 8.74 -11.52
C THR A 72 7.81 8.72 -12.67
N LEU A 73 8.94 8.03 -12.50
CA LEU A 73 9.94 7.82 -13.55
C LEU A 73 9.33 7.08 -14.74
N ALA A 74 8.60 5.98 -14.50
CA ALA A 74 7.92 5.24 -15.56
C ALA A 74 6.94 6.13 -16.36
N ARG A 75 6.21 7.04 -15.70
CA ARG A 75 5.33 8.01 -16.39
C ARG A 75 6.11 9.03 -17.21
N ILE A 76 7.26 9.49 -16.72
CA ILE A 76 8.13 10.42 -17.44
C ILE A 76 8.72 9.73 -18.67
N GLU A 77 9.24 8.52 -18.51
CA GLU A 77 9.77 7.69 -19.59
C GLU A 77 8.71 7.38 -20.64
N ALA A 78 7.48 7.07 -20.26
CA ALA A 78 6.39 6.87 -21.21
C ALA A 78 6.07 8.15 -22.04
N LYS A 79 6.17 9.32 -21.41
CA LYS A 79 5.98 10.62 -22.10
C LYS A 79 7.16 10.99 -23.00
N LEU A 80 8.39 10.59 -22.65
CA LEU A 80 9.58 10.82 -23.45
C LEU A 80 9.71 9.81 -24.60
N GLY A 81 9.41 8.54 -24.35
CA GLY A 81 9.44 7.45 -25.34
C GLY A 81 8.32 7.53 -26.38
N SER A 82 7.26 8.29 -26.11
CA SER A 82 6.27 8.68 -27.13
C SER A 82 6.72 9.85 -28.00
N GLY A 83 7.85 10.48 -27.67
CA GLY A 83 8.57 11.43 -28.51
C GLY A 83 9.38 10.73 -29.60
N GLY A 84 8.70 10.03 -30.52
CA GLY A 84 9.27 9.81 -31.85
C GLY A 84 9.64 11.16 -32.50
N PRO A 85 10.48 11.18 -33.55
CA PRO A 85 10.94 12.42 -34.17
C PRO A 85 9.78 13.38 -34.38
N ASP A 86 9.94 14.59 -33.84
CA ASP A 86 8.95 15.66 -33.87
C ASP A 86 8.36 15.72 -35.30
N PRO A 87 7.04 15.56 -35.48
CA PRO A 87 6.46 15.50 -36.82
C PRO A 87 6.90 16.74 -37.57
N ALA A 88 7.62 16.53 -38.69
CA ALA A 88 8.27 17.60 -39.42
C ALA A 88 7.28 18.73 -39.67
N LYS A 89 7.43 19.83 -38.92
CA LYS A 89 6.50 20.96 -38.98
C LYS A 89 6.48 21.43 -40.43
N PRO A 90 5.31 21.51 -41.09
CA PRO A 90 5.25 21.85 -42.50
C PRO A 90 5.91 23.23 -42.69
N ARG A 91 7.06 23.22 -43.35
CA ARG A 91 7.80 24.46 -43.66
C ARG A 91 6.99 25.25 -44.68
N PRO A 92 6.77 26.56 -44.47
CA PRO A 92 6.06 27.38 -45.43
C PRO A 92 6.78 27.36 -46.78
N SER A 93 6.03 27.12 -47.86
CA SER A 93 6.54 27.12 -49.22
C SER A 93 7.17 28.49 -49.53
N ARG A 94 8.48 28.49 -49.78
CA ARG A 94 9.20 29.68 -50.24
C ARG A 94 8.89 29.89 -51.72
N SER A 95 7.80 30.58 -52.01
CA SER A 95 7.37 30.90 -53.38
C SER A 95 8.03 32.15 -53.99
N ARG A 96 8.76 32.95 -53.19
CA ARG A 96 9.50 34.10 -53.74
C ARG A 96 10.84 33.64 -54.32
N LYS A 97 10.92 33.63 -55.65
CA LYS A 97 12.21 33.61 -56.36
C LYS A 97 12.96 34.91 -56.05
N PRO A 98 14.24 34.86 -55.66
CA PRO A 98 15.05 36.05 -55.45
C PRO A 98 15.15 36.84 -56.77
N PRO A 99 15.22 38.19 -56.71
CA PRO A 99 15.40 39.00 -57.91
C PRO A 99 16.71 38.59 -58.61
N SER A 100 16.62 38.34 -59.92
CA SER A 100 17.77 38.11 -60.77
C SER A 100 18.72 39.29 -60.64
N LYS A 101 19.96 39.06 -60.22
CA LYS A 101 21.00 40.10 -60.28
C LYS A 101 21.16 40.50 -61.75
N ALA A 102 20.76 41.73 -62.09
CA ALA A 102 21.14 42.34 -63.35
C ALA A 102 22.66 42.50 -63.35
N SER A 103 23.30 42.02 -64.41
CA SER A 103 24.74 42.15 -64.68
C SER A 103 25.07 43.57 -65.10
#